data_AF-A0A926TBF1-F1
#
_entry.id   AF-A0A926TBF1-F1
#
_cell.length_a   1.000
_cell.length_b   1.000
_cell.length_c   1.000
_cell.angle_alpha   90.00
_cell.angle_beta   90.00
_cell.angle_gamma   90.00
#
_symmetry.space_group_name_H-M   'P 1'
#
loop_
_entity.id
_entity.type
_entity.pdbx_description
1 polymer ?
#
loop_
_entity_poly.entity_id
_entity_poly.type
_entity_poly.pdbx_seq_one_letter_code
_entity_poly.pdbx_strand_id
1 'polypeptide(L)'
;MSLFDWFANRRKTGPISKERQEREIADGLWSKCEACSVLTYTKDLRSNQMVCSDCGHHNRIYSDERIRQLIDANTWLAIDEFLFATDP
;
A
#
# COMPACT_ATOMS: atom_id res chain seq x y z
N MET A 1 -33.76 33.06 -26.71
CA MET A 1 -32.65 32.15 -27.08
C MET A 1 -33.25 31.04 -27.93
N SER A 2 -32.79 30.89 -29.17
CA SER A 2 -33.37 29.97 -30.16
C SER A 2 -33.05 28.51 -29.84
N LEU A 3 -33.93 27.59 -30.22
CA LEU A 3 -33.67 26.15 -30.18
C LEU A 3 -32.39 25.78 -30.95
N PHE A 4 -32.10 26.52 -32.03
CA PHE A 4 -30.87 26.36 -32.81
C PHE A 4 -29.61 26.84 -32.06
N ASP A 5 -29.72 27.87 -31.21
CA ASP A 5 -28.60 28.36 -30.38
C ASP A 5 -28.19 27.30 -29.34
N TRP A 6 -29.16 26.53 -28.84
CA TRP A 6 -28.91 25.43 -27.90
C TRP A 6 -28.12 24.28 -28.53
N PHE A 7 -28.46 23.87 -29.76
CA PHE A 7 -27.73 22.82 -30.49
C PHE A 7 -26.31 23.26 -30.89
N ALA A 8 -26.12 24.54 -31.22
CA ALA A 8 -24.80 25.09 -31.53
C ALA A 8 -23.87 25.07 -30.28
N ASN A 9 -24.43 25.28 -29.09
CA ASN A 9 -23.66 25.34 -27.86
C ASN A 9 -23.32 23.95 -27.28
N ARG A 10 -24.09 22.90 -27.62
CA ARG A 10 -23.85 21.51 -27.19
C ARG A 10 -22.56 20.91 -27.76
N ARG A 11 -22.03 21.45 -28.87
CA ARG A 11 -20.75 20.98 -29.46
C ARG A 11 -19.51 21.58 -28.78
N LYS A 12 -19.66 22.62 -27.94
CA LYS A 12 -18.54 23.20 -27.18
C LYS A 12 -18.22 22.43 -25.89
N THR A 13 -19.06 21.47 -25.51
CA THR A 13 -18.77 20.50 -24.45
C THR A 13 -18.25 19.22 -25.09
N GLY A 14 -17.06 19.28 -25.70
CA GLY A 14 -16.27 18.06 -25.92
C GLY A 14 -15.94 17.42 -24.57
N PRO A 15 -15.60 16.12 -24.51
CA PRO A 15 -15.23 15.49 -23.26
C PRO A 15 -14.00 16.22 -22.74
N ILE A 16 -14.17 17.01 -21.68
CA ILE A 16 -13.07 17.41 -20.84
C ILE A 16 -12.71 16.14 -20.07
N SER A 17 -11.97 15.22 -20.72
CA SER A 17 -11.06 14.37 -19.96
C SER A 17 -9.97 15.30 -19.45
N LYS A 18 -10.30 16.08 -18.41
CA LYS A 18 -9.32 16.25 -17.36
C LYS A 18 -9.10 14.83 -16.91
N GLU A 19 -8.03 14.21 -17.41
CA GLU A 19 -7.24 13.33 -16.58
C GLU A 19 -7.06 14.12 -15.29
N ARG A 20 -7.99 13.90 -14.36
CA ARG A 20 -7.71 14.07 -12.97
C ARG A 20 -6.55 13.12 -12.83
N GLN A 21 -5.33 13.65 -12.89
CA GLN A 21 -4.21 13.01 -12.25
C GLN A 21 -4.76 12.70 -10.87
N GLU A 22 -5.21 11.46 -10.70
CA GLU A 22 -5.39 10.86 -9.40
C GLU A 22 -4.01 11.07 -8.83
N ARG A 23 -3.90 12.09 -7.98
CA ARG A 23 -2.71 12.30 -7.16
C ARG A 23 -2.42 10.91 -6.65
N GLU A 24 -1.27 10.35 -6.98
CA GLU A 24 -0.85 9.06 -6.45
C GLU A 24 -1.00 9.16 -4.94
N ILE A 25 -2.14 8.69 -4.43
CA ILE A 25 -2.36 8.60 -3.00
C ILE A 25 -1.34 7.54 -2.66
N ALA A 26 -0.36 7.90 -1.84
CA ALA A 26 0.63 6.96 -1.38
C ALA A 26 -0.11 5.82 -0.66
N ASP A 27 -0.37 4.75 -1.39
CA ASP A 27 -0.97 3.55 -0.87
C ASP A 27 -0.09 3.05 0.29
N GLY A 28 -0.72 2.66 1.39
CA GLY A 28 -0.02 2.11 2.55
C GLY A 28 0.45 3.10 3.62
N LEU A 29 -0.04 4.35 3.65
CA LEU A 29 0.16 5.21 4.85
C LEU A 29 -0.47 4.61 6.11
N TRP A 30 -1.60 3.92 5.95
CA TRP A 30 -2.38 3.37 7.06
C TRP A 30 -2.47 1.85 6.96
N SER A 31 -2.38 1.19 8.11
CA SER A 31 -2.51 -0.25 8.27
C SER A 31 -3.56 -0.55 9.32
N LYS A 32 -4.50 -1.44 9.00
CA LYS A 32 -5.54 -1.89 9.92
C LYS A 32 -5.04 -3.12 10.69
N CYS A 33 -5.17 -3.12 12.01
CA CYS A 33 -4.86 -4.31 12.83
C CYS A 33 -5.90 -5.41 12.61
N GLU A 34 -5.45 -6.65 12.39
CA GLU A 34 -6.32 -7.82 12.18
C GLU A 34 -7.08 -8.22 13.45
N ALA A 35 -6.55 -7.92 14.64
CA ALA A 35 -7.16 -8.29 15.92
C ALA A 35 -8.16 -7.26 16.46
N CYS A 36 -7.75 -6.00 16.61
CA CYS A 36 -8.60 -4.95 17.21
C CYS A 36 -9.21 -3.98 16.20
N SER A 37 -8.93 -4.14 14.90
CA SER A 37 -9.44 -3.29 13.81
C SER A 37 -9.03 -1.81 13.88
N VAL A 38 -8.12 -1.41 14.78
CA VAL A 38 -7.61 -0.05 14.84
C VAL A 38 -6.80 0.29 13.59
N LEU A 39 -6.95 1.52 13.11
CA LEU A 39 -6.15 2.10 12.02
C LEU A 39 -4.89 2.71 12.61
N THR A 40 -3.73 2.16 12.24
CA THR A 40 -2.41 2.62 12.67
C THR A 40 -1.65 3.21 11.50
N TYR A 41 -0.79 4.18 11.77
CA TYR A 41 0.13 4.68 10.76
C TYR A 41 1.19 3.62 10.47
N THR A 42 1.37 3.23 9.22
CA THR A 42 2.26 2.11 8.84
C THR A 42 3.70 2.33 9.28
N LYS A 43 4.17 3.59 9.31
CA LYS A 43 5.52 3.92 9.79
C LYS A 43 5.68 3.65 11.28
N ASP A 44 4.66 3.94 12.07
CA ASP A 44 4.67 3.73 13.53
C ASP A 44 4.52 2.24 13.84
N LEU A 45 3.73 1.52 13.05
CA LEU A 45 3.62 0.08 13.15
C LEU A 45 4.96 -0.61 12.85
N ARG A 46 5.68 -0.15 11.81
CA ARG A 46 7.02 -0.65 11.47
C ARG A 46 8.07 -0.33 12.53
N SER A 47 8.06 0.87 13.09
CA SER A 47 8.99 1.23 14.17
C SER A 47 8.75 0.41 15.43
N ASN A 48 7.49 0.00 15.67
CA ASN A 48 7.11 -0.92 16.73
C ASN A 48 7.16 -2.41 16.31
N GLN A 49 8.00 -2.76 15.34
CA GLN A 49 8.25 -4.15 14.91
C GLN A 49 6.98 -4.94 14.51
N MET A 50 6.01 -4.26 13.90
CA MET A 50 4.71 -4.79 13.49
C MET A 50 3.79 -5.21 14.66
N VAL A 51 4.06 -4.72 15.87
CA VAL A 51 3.20 -4.93 17.05
C VAL A 51 2.20 -3.80 17.18
N CYS A 52 0.91 -4.13 17.28
CA CYS A 52 -0.14 -3.14 17.50
C CYS A 52 0.01 -2.51 18.89
N SER A 53 0.14 -1.18 18.95
CA SER A 53 0.28 -0.44 20.20
C SER A 53 -0.97 -0.49 21.09
N ASP A 54 -2.15 -0.65 20.49
CA ASP A 54 -3.43 -0.64 21.21
C ASP A 54 -3.76 -1.99 21.86
N CYS A 55 -3.45 -3.11 21.19
CA CYS A 55 -3.85 -4.45 21.67
C CYS A 55 -2.70 -5.45 21.84
N GLY A 56 -1.47 -5.09 21.48
CA GLY A 56 -0.30 -5.98 21.55
C GLY A 56 -0.27 -7.09 20.51
N HIS A 57 -1.21 -7.14 19.56
CA HIS A 57 -1.21 -8.14 18.51
C HIS A 57 -0.02 -7.99 17.56
N HIS A 58 0.66 -9.10 17.28
CA HIS A 58 1.75 -9.16 16.31
C HIS A 58 1.17 -9.35 14.91
N ASN A 59 1.24 -8.30 14.09
CA ASN A 59 0.77 -8.37 12.71
C ASN A 59 1.74 -9.17 11.86
N ARG A 60 1.25 -9.67 10.72
CA ARG A 60 2.06 -10.39 9.75
C ARG A 60 3.22 -9.52 9.25
N ILE A 61 4.38 -10.15 9.09
CA ILE A 61 5.60 -9.57 8.55
C ILE A 61 6.17 -10.49 7.48
N TYR A 62 6.83 -9.93 6.47
CA TYR A 62 7.55 -10.72 5.48
C TYR A 62 8.91 -11.18 6.01
N SER A 63 9.47 -12.21 5.38
CA SER A 63 10.74 -12.82 5.81
C SER A 63 11.89 -11.82 5.78
N ASP A 64 11.97 -10.96 4.77
CA ASP A 64 13.01 -9.95 4.62
C ASP A 64 12.98 -8.91 5.75
N GLU A 65 11.80 -8.40 6.11
CA GLU A 65 11.64 -7.48 7.23
C GLU A 65 11.98 -8.16 8.56
N ARG A 66 11.58 -9.43 8.76
CA ARG A 66 11.91 -10.18 9.98
C ARG A 66 13.43 -10.40 10.12
N ILE A 67 14.11 -10.75 9.03
CA ILE A 67 15.57 -10.91 8.99
C ILE A 67 16.25 -9.60 9.44
N ARG A 68 15.83 -8.46 8.90
CA ARG A 68 16.39 -7.14 9.25
C ARG A 68 16.17 -6.75 10.73
N GLN A 69 15.13 -7.26 11.38
CA GLN A 69 14.86 -7.00 12.80
C GLN A 69 15.74 -7.82 13.74
N LEU A 70 16.13 -9.02 13.32
CA LEU A 70 16.83 -9.99 14.18
C LEU A 70 18.34 -9.99 13.98
N ILE A 71 18.81 -9.65 12.79
CA ILE A 71 20.20 -9.85 12.37
C ILE A 71 20.90 -8.50 12.22
N ASP A 72 22.16 -8.45 12.65
CA ASP A 72 22.99 -7.26 12.56
C ASP A 72 23.11 -6.79 11.11
N ALA A 73 23.08 -5.47 10.93
CA ALA A 73 23.14 -4.85 9.62
C ALA A 73 24.37 -5.32 8.82
N ASN A 74 24.15 -5.70 7.56
CA ASN A 74 25.18 -6.18 6.63
C ASN A 74 25.86 -7.50 7.02
N THR A 75 25.30 -8.28 7.94
CA THR A 75 25.85 -9.61 8.33
C THR A 75 25.03 -10.79 7.79
N TRP A 76 23.83 -10.54 7.27
CA TRP A 76 22.97 -11.59 6.72
C TRP A 76 23.59 -12.25 5.48
N LEU A 77 23.62 -13.58 5.48
CA LEU A 77 23.99 -14.42 4.34
C LEU A 77 22.88 -15.45 4.15
N ALA A 78 22.24 -15.44 2.97
CA ALA A 78 21.22 -16.43 2.66
C ALA A 78 21.87 -17.81 2.38
N ILE A 79 21.12 -18.85 2.69
CA ILE A 79 21.48 -20.25 2.49
C ILE A 79 20.52 -20.86 1.47
N ASP A 80 21.04 -21.74 0.62
CA ASP A 80 20.25 -22.52 -0.34
C ASP A 80 19.33 -21.68 -1.24
N GLU A 81 19.81 -20.52 -1.72
CA GLU A 81 19.03 -19.59 -2.56
C GLU A 81 18.46 -20.23 -3.84
N PHE A 82 19.06 -21.32 -4.31
CA PHE A 82 18.64 -22.05 -5.51
C PHE A 82 17.80 -23.30 -5.20
N LEU A 83 17.31 -23.45 -3.97
CA LEU A 83 16.39 -24.53 -3.62
C LEU A 83 14.98 -24.17 -4.09
N PHE A 84 14.37 -25.04 -4.89
CA PHE A 84 13.01 -24.87 -5.38
C PHE A 84 12.22 -26.18 -5.27
N ALA A 85 10.90 -26.05 -5.15
CA ALA A 85 10.01 -27.19 -5.12
C ALA A 85 10.07 -27.96 -6.45
N THR A 86 10.02 -29.28 -6.37
CA THR A 86 9.86 -30.19 -7.51
C THR A 86 8.57 -30.98 -7.32
N ASP A 87 7.95 -31.42 -8.41
CA ASP A 87 6.81 -32.35 -8.37
C ASP A 87 7.37 -33.77 -8.60
N PRO A 88 7.46 -34.62 -7.55
CA PRO A 88 8.22 -35.87 -7.56
C PRO A 88 7.56 -37.03 -8.32
#